data_AF-A0A497NLF6-F1
#
_entry.id   AF-A0A497NLF6-F1
#
_cell.length_a   1.000
_cell.length_b   1.000
_cell.length_c   1.000
_cell.angle_alpha   90.00
_cell.angle_beta   90.00
_cell.angle_gamma   90.00
#
_symmetry.space_group_name_H-M   'P 1'
#
loop_
_entity.id
_entity.type
_entity.pdbx_description
1 polymer ?
#
loop_
_entity_poly.entity_id
_entity_poly.type
_entity_poly.pdbx_seq_one_letter_code
_entity_poly.pdbx_strand_id
1 'polypeptide(L)'
;MFQMLLASYAHKIYEARGITETEWGFGMKTDILVKENVDFFEFLSDFYEKLKPFNLKKEIQDPEKAAIFSADMIVGFCSQGNLASERIRKLIPPIVELFKKAHELGINKFVLVQDAHDSAAPEFEAWPSHCVKGTRESETIPELANLEFSDEFVIIRKNSLHPALNTEMNPWLEENLELRDLIVVGNCTDLCVYNLAMHLRLRANAYNLRHQRVILPANCVDTYDLSVKQAENLSVLPHPGDFIHLFFLYHMALNGINVVQKII
;
A
#
# COMPACT_ATOMS: atom_id res chain seq x y z
N MET A 1 -26.43 6.15 2.88
CA MET A 1 -27.20 7.10 2.05
C MET A 1 -26.40 7.58 0.84
N PHE A 2 -25.14 8.03 1.00
CA PHE A 2 -24.29 8.51 -0.12
C PHE A 2 -23.88 7.44 -1.16
N GLN A 3 -23.52 6.21 -0.73
CA GLN A 3 -23.18 5.11 -1.65
C GLN A 3 -24.39 4.52 -2.41
N MET A 4 -25.58 4.51 -1.80
CA MET A 4 -26.83 4.16 -2.51
C MET A 4 -27.20 5.21 -3.56
N LEU A 5 -26.96 6.49 -3.28
CA LEU A 5 -27.11 7.57 -4.25
C LEU A 5 -26.18 7.35 -5.45
N LEU A 6 -24.90 7.02 -5.23
CA LEU A 6 -23.93 6.70 -6.29
C LEU A 6 -24.36 5.51 -7.17
N ALA A 7 -24.86 4.41 -6.59
CA ALA A 7 -25.34 3.28 -7.36
C ALA A 7 -26.55 3.64 -8.25
N SER A 8 -27.49 4.44 -7.72
CA SER A 8 -28.62 4.95 -8.53
C SER A 8 -28.21 5.98 -9.58
N TYR A 9 -27.13 6.74 -9.32
CA TYR A 9 -26.60 7.75 -10.24
C TYR A 9 -25.80 7.12 -11.37
N ALA A 10 -25.03 6.06 -11.07
CA ALA A 10 -24.32 5.26 -12.07
C ALA A 10 -25.33 4.70 -13.08
N HIS A 11 -26.44 4.11 -12.61
CA HIS A 11 -27.50 3.60 -13.48
C HIS A 11 -28.12 4.70 -14.38
N LYS A 12 -28.34 5.90 -13.85
CA LYS A 12 -28.87 7.05 -14.61
C LYS A 12 -27.89 7.66 -15.61
N ILE A 13 -26.58 7.60 -15.35
CA ILE A 13 -25.56 8.06 -16.32
C ILE A 13 -25.55 7.16 -17.56
N TYR A 14 -25.74 5.84 -17.38
CA TYR A 14 -25.84 4.91 -18.51
C TYR A 14 -27.07 5.21 -19.38
N GLU A 15 -28.23 5.49 -18.79
CA GLU A 15 -29.45 5.85 -19.54
C GLU A 15 -29.36 7.24 -20.22
N ALA A 16 -28.78 8.23 -19.54
CA ALA A 16 -28.72 9.61 -20.05
C ALA A 16 -27.73 9.80 -21.22
N ARG A 17 -26.77 8.88 -21.39
CA ARG A 17 -25.81 8.91 -22.51
C ARG A 17 -26.35 8.32 -23.82
N GLY A 18 -27.61 7.83 -23.86
CA GLY A 18 -28.20 7.26 -25.08
C GLY A 18 -27.50 5.99 -25.57
N ILE A 19 -26.76 5.32 -24.69
CA ILE A 19 -25.96 4.14 -25.01
C ILE A 19 -26.91 2.94 -25.03
N THR A 20 -27.30 2.52 -26.22
CA THR A 20 -28.01 1.25 -26.41
C THR A 20 -27.05 0.09 -26.11
N GLU A 21 -27.54 -0.97 -25.47
CA GLU A 21 -26.78 -2.17 -25.07
C GLU A 21 -25.96 -2.83 -26.21
N THR A 22 -26.18 -2.44 -27.46
CA THR A 22 -25.57 -2.99 -28.67
C THR A 22 -24.21 -2.42 -29.07
N GLU A 23 -23.67 -1.40 -28.39
CA GLU A 23 -22.35 -0.80 -28.70
C GLU A 23 -21.19 -1.27 -27.81
N TRP A 24 -21.36 -2.33 -27.02
CA TRP A 24 -20.23 -3.08 -26.46
C TRP A 24 -19.56 -3.93 -27.54
N GLY A 25 -19.01 -3.27 -28.57
CA GLY A 25 -17.92 -3.87 -29.31
C GLY A 25 -16.78 -4.12 -28.31
N PHE A 26 -16.32 -5.37 -28.19
CA PHE A 26 -15.12 -5.71 -27.42
C PHE A 26 -13.94 -4.88 -27.95
N GLY A 27 -13.70 -3.70 -27.38
CA GLY A 27 -12.70 -2.76 -27.87
C GLY A 27 -12.80 -1.40 -27.22
N MET A 28 -12.00 -1.17 -26.19
CA MET A 28 -11.83 0.15 -25.58
C MET A 28 -11.05 1.06 -26.55
N LYS A 29 -11.67 2.13 -27.05
CA LYS A 29 -11.01 3.11 -27.91
C LYS A 29 -10.18 4.08 -27.05
N THR A 30 -8.86 4.04 -27.17
CA THR A 30 -7.93 4.84 -26.34
C THR A 30 -8.27 6.33 -26.35
N ASP A 31 -8.54 6.91 -27.51
CA ASP A 31 -8.88 8.34 -27.61
C ASP A 31 -10.16 8.71 -26.83
N ILE A 32 -11.14 7.79 -26.80
CA ILE A 32 -12.38 7.97 -26.03
C ILE A 32 -12.08 7.82 -24.54
N LEU A 33 -11.35 6.76 -24.14
CA LEU A 33 -10.97 6.52 -22.76
C LEU A 33 -10.23 7.73 -22.18
N VAL A 34 -9.24 8.27 -22.90
CA VAL A 34 -8.47 9.42 -22.46
C VAL A 34 -9.36 10.66 -22.40
N LYS A 35 -10.08 10.97 -23.49
CA LYS A 35 -10.89 12.19 -23.59
C LYS A 35 -12.02 12.23 -22.55
N GLU A 36 -12.66 11.11 -22.26
CA GLU A 36 -13.74 11.05 -21.26
C GLU A 36 -13.26 11.09 -19.81
N ASN A 37 -11.94 10.92 -19.56
CA ASN A 37 -11.39 10.87 -18.21
C ASN A 37 -10.38 11.99 -17.90
N VAL A 38 -10.25 13.02 -18.76
CA VAL A 38 -9.36 14.17 -18.51
C VAL A 38 -9.63 14.80 -17.15
N ASP A 39 -10.88 15.12 -16.85
CA ASP A 39 -11.29 15.72 -15.56
C ASP A 39 -10.91 14.83 -14.37
N PHE A 40 -10.90 13.50 -14.55
CA PHE A 40 -10.50 12.56 -13.49
C PHE A 40 -8.98 12.53 -13.31
N PHE A 41 -8.20 12.59 -14.39
CA PHE A 41 -6.75 12.72 -14.28
C PHE A 41 -6.34 14.03 -13.60
N GLU A 42 -7.03 15.13 -13.91
CA GLU A 42 -6.85 16.41 -13.21
C GLU A 42 -7.22 16.28 -11.72
N PHE A 43 -8.36 15.63 -11.42
CA PHE A 43 -8.77 15.36 -10.05
C PHE A 43 -7.72 14.56 -9.26
N LEU A 44 -7.09 13.54 -9.87
CA LEU A 44 -6.06 12.75 -9.21
C LEU A 44 -4.85 13.62 -8.81
N SER A 45 -4.38 14.47 -9.72
CA SER A 45 -3.29 15.41 -9.42
C SER A 45 -3.67 16.36 -8.29
N ASP A 46 -4.85 16.97 -8.38
CA ASP A 46 -5.41 17.86 -7.36
C ASP A 46 -5.56 17.19 -5.99
N PHE A 47 -6.00 15.93 -5.98
CA PHE A 47 -6.15 15.12 -4.77
C PHE A 47 -4.80 14.97 -4.06
N TYR A 48 -3.74 14.65 -4.80
CA TYR A 48 -2.41 14.47 -4.23
C TYR A 48 -1.82 15.78 -3.69
N GLU A 49 -1.94 16.89 -4.43
CA GLU A 49 -1.44 18.19 -3.96
C GLU A 49 -2.19 18.71 -2.73
N LYS A 50 -3.46 18.33 -2.57
CA LYS A 50 -4.28 18.75 -1.42
C LYS A 50 -4.06 17.91 -0.17
N LEU A 51 -3.34 16.78 -0.24
CA LEU A 51 -2.99 15.96 0.93
C LEU A 51 -2.36 16.84 2.02
N LYS A 52 -2.79 16.62 3.27
CA LYS A 52 -2.33 17.40 4.43
C LYS A 52 -1.33 16.60 5.26
N PRO A 53 -0.38 17.27 5.93
CA PRO A 53 0.47 16.60 6.90
C PRO A 53 -0.36 16.12 8.10
N PHE A 54 0.04 15.00 8.68
CA PHE A 54 -0.55 14.41 9.88
C PHE A 54 0.39 14.64 11.06
N ASN A 55 -0.06 15.36 12.09
CA ASN A 55 0.78 15.64 13.26
C ASN A 55 0.69 14.48 14.24
N LEU A 56 1.77 13.69 14.36
CA LEU A 56 1.75 12.43 15.10
C LEU A 56 1.36 12.65 16.57
N LYS A 57 2.03 13.58 17.24
CA LYS A 57 1.82 13.88 18.67
C LYS A 57 0.43 14.44 18.97
N LYS A 58 -0.16 15.19 18.04
CA LYS A 58 -1.49 15.78 18.22
C LYS A 58 -2.60 14.77 17.91
N GLU A 59 -2.42 13.94 16.89
CA GLU A 59 -3.49 13.09 16.36
C GLU A 59 -3.51 11.69 16.98
N ILE A 60 -2.38 11.18 17.48
CA ILE A 60 -2.30 9.92 18.22
C ILE A 60 -2.45 10.21 19.72
N GLN A 61 -3.62 9.90 20.26
CA GLN A 61 -3.97 10.19 21.66
C GLN A 61 -3.51 9.09 22.63
N ASP A 62 -3.36 7.87 22.14
CA ASP A 62 -3.03 6.68 22.94
C ASP A 62 -1.98 5.86 22.19
N PRO A 63 -0.68 6.16 22.39
CA PRO A 63 0.42 5.50 21.66
C PRO A 63 0.44 3.99 21.83
N GLU A 64 0.00 3.46 22.97
CA GLU A 64 -0.11 2.01 23.22
C GLU A 64 -1.17 1.34 22.34
N LYS A 65 -2.14 2.11 21.83
CA LYS A 65 -3.18 1.64 20.90
C LYS A 65 -2.88 2.01 19.45
N ALA A 66 -1.66 2.46 19.16
CA ALA A 66 -1.18 2.67 17.81
C ALA A 66 -0.19 1.57 17.42
N ALA A 67 -0.12 1.27 16.13
CA ALA A 67 0.87 0.36 15.59
C ALA A 67 1.34 0.84 14.22
N ILE A 68 2.62 0.61 13.91
CA ILE A 68 3.18 0.81 12.58
C ILE A 68 3.31 -0.54 11.90
N PHE A 69 2.71 -0.68 10.72
CA PHE A 69 2.87 -1.82 9.83
C PHE A 69 3.74 -1.42 8.65
N SER A 70 4.81 -2.17 8.41
CA SER A 70 5.70 -1.98 7.27
C SER A 70 5.54 -3.14 6.31
N ALA A 71 5.26 -2.86 5.04
CA ALA A 71 5.26 -3.84 3.97
C ALA A 71 6.61 -3.85 3.26
N ASP A 72 7.31 -4.99 3.34
CA ASP A 72 8.44 -5.34 2.48
C ASP A 72 9.59 -4.32 2.44
N MET A 73 9.85 -3.64 3.55
CA MET A 73 11.11 -2.91 3.76
C MET A 73 12.25 -3.89 4.06
N ILE A 74 12.57 -4.70 3.05
CA ILE A 74 13.59 -5.75 3.04
C ILE A 74 14.65 -5.46 1.98
N VAL A 75 15.81 -6.10 2.14
CA VAL A 75 16.98 -5.91 1.27
C VAL A 75 16.65 -6.16 -0.21
N GLY A 76 15.82 -7.19 -0.48
CA GLY A 76 15.37 -7.64 -1.80
C GLY A 76 14.84 -6.54 -2.73
N PHE A 77 14.12 -5.58 -2.15
CA PHE A 77 13.47 -4.50 -2.88
C PHE A 77 14.19 -3.16 -2.72
N CYS A 78 14.96 -2.99 -1.63
CA CYS A 78 15.59 -1.73 -1.30
C CYS A 78 17.02 -1.56 -1.85
N SER A 79 17.81 -2.63 -1.94
CA SER A 79 19.24 -2.48 -2.22
C SER A 79 19.90 -3.62 -3.01
N GLN A 80 19.35 -4.83 -2.96
CA GLN A 80 19.90 -5.99 -3.67
C GLN A 80 18.79 -6.96 -4.05
N GLY A 81 18.81 -7.45 -5.29
CA GLY A 81 17.87 -8.47 -5.76
C GLY A 81 17.35 -8.14 -7.15
N ASN A 82 16.65 -9.08 -7.77
CA ASN A 82 16.08 -8.88 -9.11
C ASN A 82 15.02 -7.77 -9.16
N LEU A 83 14.44 -7.44 -8.01
CA LEU A 83 13.36 -6.45 -7.85
C LEU A 83 13.79 -5.23 -7.03
N ALA A 84 15.10 -5.02 -6.85
CA ALA A 84 15.62 -3.84 -6.18
C ALA A 84 15.32 -2.57 -7.01
N SER A 85 14.82 -1.53 -6.34
CA SER A 85 14.38 -0.30 -6.99
C SER A 85 14.88 0.94 -6.26
N GLU A 86 15.41 1.89 -7.04
CA GLU A 86 15.84 3.19 -6.53
C GLU A 86 14.67 3.99 -5.92
N ARG A 87 13.45 3.81 -6.44
CA ARG A 87 12.24 4.42 -5.87
C ARG A 87 11.99 3.89 -4.46
N ILE A 88 12.11 2.57 -4.29
CA ILE A 88 11.90 1.91 -3.00
C ILE A 88 13.02 2.23 -2.02
N ARG A 89 14.27 2.33 -2.48
CA ARG A 89 15.40 2.76 -1.65
C ARG A 89 15.19 4.15 -1.03
N LYS A 90 14.54 5.07 -1.74
CA LYS A 90 14.22 6.42 -1.24
C LYS A 90 13.19 6.44 -0.10
N LEU A 91 12.48 5.34 0.13
CA LEU A 91 11.57 5.20 1.28
C LEU A 91 12.30 4.96 2.59
N ILE A 92 13.57 4.53 2.56
CA ILE A 92 14.32 4.19 3.77
C ILE A 92 14.41 5.38 4.74
N PRO A 93 14.90 6.58 4.35
CA PRO A 93 15.03 7.68 5.30
C PRO A 93 13.71 8.12 5.95
N PRO A 94 12.60 8.39 5.22
CA PRO A 94 11.36 8.84 5.85
C PRO A 94 10.72 7.76 6.73
N ILE A 95 10.83 6.47 6.37
CA ILE A 95 10.30 5.37 7.21
C ILE A 95 11.12 5.25 8.50
N VAL A 96 12.45 5.29 8.43
CA VAL A 96 13.33 5.23 9.60
C VAL A 96 13.06 6.42 10.54
N GLU A 97 12.89 7.63 9.99
CA GLU A 97 12.52 8.82 10.77
C GLU A 97 11.16 8.64 11.47
N LEU A 98 10.15 8.12 10.76
CA LEU A 98 8.84 7.85 11.32
C LEU A 98 8.90 6.82 12.45
N PHE A 99 9.65 5.73 12.29
CA PHE A 99 9.83 4.71 13.33
C PHE A 99 10.41 5.32 14.61
N LYS A 100 11.46 6.15 14.48
CA LYS A 100 12.07 6.84 15.61
C LYS A 100 11.10 7.79 16.31
N LYS A 101 10.40 8.64 15.56
CA LYS A 101 9.40 9.58 16.13
C LYS A 101 8.23 8.85 16.80
N ALA A 102 7.79 7.74 16.24
CA ALA A 102 6.73 6.92 16.80
C ALA A 102 7.17 6.28 18.12
N HIS A 103 8.36 5.69 18.16
CA HIS A 103 8.94 5.15 19.38
C HIS A 103 9.14 6.23 20.45
N GLU A 104 9.68 7.40 20.10
CA GLU A 104 9.81 8.56 21.00
C GLU A 104 8.46 9.05 21.57
N LEU A 105 7.36 8.85 20.84
CA LEU A 105 6.01 9.16 21.29
C LEU A 105 5.43 8.07 22.22
N GLY A 106 6.04 6.89 22.28
CA GLY A 106 5.60 5.74 23.07
C GLY A 106 4.85 4.66 22.28
N ILE A 107 4.88 4.70 20.95
CA ILE A 107 4.36 3.58 20.12
C ILE A 107 5.39 2.45 20.17
N ASN A 108 4.97 1.26 20.63
CA ASN A 108 5.83 0.09 20.81
C ASN A 108 5.39 -1.14 20.01
N LYS A 109 4.45 -0.97 19.07
CA LYS A 109 3.96 -2.04 18.19
C LYS A 109 4.41 -1.77 16.76
N PHE A 110 5.51 -2.40 16.37
CA PHE A 110 6.07 -2.34 15.01
C PHE A 110 5.95 -3.71 14.35
N VAL A 111 5.10 -3.83 13.34
CA VAL A 111 4.83 -5.09 12.63
C VAL A 111 5.41 -5.01 11.23
N LEU A 112 6.45 -5.80 10.98
CA LEU A 112 7.13 -5.86 9.68
C LEU A 112 6.61 -7.08 8.92
N VAL A 113 5.79 -6.84 7.91
CA VAL A 113 5.25 -7.87 7.02
C VAL A 113 6.20 -8.00 5.83
N GLN A 114 6.80 -9.18 5.66
CA GLN A 114 7.96 -9.37 4.79
C GLN A 114 7.85 -10.61 3.91
N ASP A 115 8.12 -10.45 2.61
CA ASP A 115 8.26 -11.57 1.69
C ASP A 115 9.39 -12.52 2.11
N ALA A 116 9.04 -13.79 2.12
CA ALA A 116 9.94 -14.91 2.34
C ALA A 116 9.42 -16.12 1.59
N HIS A 117 9.71 -16.15 0.29
CA HIS A 117 9.14 -17.14 -0.60
C HIS A 117 9.74 -18.53 -0.43
N ASP A 118 8.92 -19.56 -0.66
CA ASP A 118 9.45 -20.87 -0.98
C ASP A 118 10.28 -20.80 -2.28
N SER A 119 11.33 -21.61 -2.42
CA SER A 119 12.18 -21.58 -3.61
C SER A 119 11.45 -22.03 -4.88
N ALA A 120 10.33 -22.73 -4.75
CA ALA A 120 9.44 -23.14 -5.83
C ALA A 120 8.10 -22.37 -5.82
N ALA A 121 8.06 -21.15 -5.28
CA ALA A 121 6.83 -20.37 -5.21
C ALA A 121 6.20 -20.17 -6.61
N PRO A 122 4.89 -20.44 -6.80
CA PRO A 122 4.21 -20.23 -8.08
C PRO A 122 4.25 -18.78 -8.56
N GLU A 123 4.43 -17.83 -7.64
CA GLU A 123 4.60 -16.40 -7.95
C GLU A 123 5.79 -16.14 -8.90
N PHE A 124 6.78 -17.04 -8.92
CA PHE A 124 7.93 -16.94 -9.81
C PHE A 124 7.60 -17.23 -11.30
N GLU A 125 6.36 -17.64 -11.61
CA GLU A 125 5.87 -17.67 -12.99
C GLU A 125 5.51 -16.27 -13.51
N ALA A 126 5.15 -15.36 -12.61
CA ALA A 126 4.80 -13.97 -12.94
C ALA A 126 5.95 -12.99 -12.68
N TRP A 127 6.83 -13.31 -11.74
CA TRP A 127 7.95 -12.46 -11.31
C TRP A 127 9.27 -13.22 -11.36
N PRO A 128 10.42 -12.55 -11.54
CA PRO A 128 11.70 -13.21 -11.30
C PRO A 128 11.76 -13.73 -9.87
N SER A 129 12.49 -14.84 -9.64
CA SER A 129 12.75 -15.32 -8.27
C SER A 129 13.31 -14.18 -7.42
N HIS A 130 12.74 -14.00 -6.23
CA HIS A 130 13.08 -12.90 -5.32
C HIS A 130 12.78 -13.31 -3.89
N CYS A 131 13.45 -12.67 -2.93
CA CYS A 131 13.12 -12.74 -1.50
C CYS A 131 12.90 -14.17 -0.97
N VAL A 132 13.67 -15.14 -1.48
CA VAL A 132 13.54 -16.54 -1.07
C VAL A 132 13.88 -16.66 0.42
N LYS A 133 13.09 -17.45 1.16
CA LYS A 133 13.22 -17.63 2.59
C LYS A 133 14.64 -18.02 2.99
N GLY A 134 15.20 -17.29 3.96
CA GLY A 134 16.54 -17.54 4.49
C GLY A 134 17.66 -16.92 3.65
N THR A 135 17.34 -16.24 2.55
CA THR A 135 18.31 -15.45 1.80
C THR A 135 18.39 -14.03 2.34
N ARG A 136 19.50 -13.35 2.02
CA ARG A 136 19.72 -11.94 2.35
C ARG A 136 18.61 -11.03 1.81
N GLU A 137 18.05 -11.34 0.64
CA GLU A 137 16.96 -10.55 0.05
C GLU A 137 15.72 -10.52 0.96
N SER A 138 15.44 -11.61 1.70
CA SER A 138 14.29 -11.74 2.60
C SER A 138 14.48 -11.13 3.99
N GLU A 139 15.60 -10.43 4.23
CA GLU A 139 15.92 -9.84 5.54
C GLU A 139 15.50 -8.37 5.60
N THR A 140 15.06 -7.93 6.80
CA THR A 140 14.83 -6.53 7.12
C THR A 140 16.03 -5.67 6.70
N ILE A 141 15.77 -4.50 6.13
CA ILE A 141 16.86 -3.57 5.81
C ILE A 141 17.69 -3.22 7.06
N PRO A 142 19.02 -3.11 6.93
CA PRO A 142 19.90 -2.79 8.06
C PRO A 142 19.50 -1.53 8.82
N GLU A 143 18.96 -0.53 8.14
CA GLU A 143 18.58 0.76 8.72
C GLU A 143 17.43 0.65 9.73
N LEU A 144 16.56 -0.35 9.58
CA LEU A 144 15.54 -0.69 10.57
C LEU A 144 16.07 -1.70 11.58
N ALA A 145 16.78 -2.74 11.12
CA ALA A 145 17.29 -3.80 12.00
C ALA A 145 18.29 -3.28 13.06
N ASN A 146 18.99 -2.18 12.77
CA ASN A 146 19.96 -1.56 13.68
C ASN A 146 19.37 -0.44 14.56
N LEU A 147 18.05 -0.22 14.54
CA LEU A 147 17.42 0.69 15.50
C LEU A 147 17.54 0.10 16.92
N GLU A 148 17.71 0.97 17.93
CA GLU A 148 17.97 0.55 19.32
C GLU A 148 16.81 -0.25 19.95
N PHE A 149 15.62 -0.14 19.37
CA PHE A 149 14.37 -0.80 19.78
C PHE A 149 13.93 -1.87 18.77
N SER A 150 14.83 -2.37 17.92
CA SER A 150 14.47 -3.36 16.89
C SER A 150 14.06 -4.73 17.45
N ASP A 151 14.33 -4.97 18.74
CA ASP A 151 13.84 -6.12 19.51
C ASP A 151 12.33 -6.06 19.77
N GLU A 152 11.70 -4.88 19.66
CA GLU A 152 10.24 -4.72 19.72
C GLU A 152 9.52 -5.13 18.41
N PHE A 153 10.28 -5.41 17.33
CA PHE A 153 9.68 -5.67 16.02
C PHE A 153 9.08 -7.06 15.94
N VAL A 154 7.81 -7.12 15.55
CA VAL A 154 7.13 -8.36 15.18
C VAL A 154 7.30 -8.58 13.69
N ILE A 155 8.08 -9.60 13.32
CA ILE A 155 8.28 -9.95 11.90
C ILE A 155 7.27 -11.02 11.49
N ILE A 156 6.42 -10.70 10.53
CA ILE A 156 5.45 -11.62 9.94
C ILE A 156 5.91 -11.94 8.51
N ARG A 157 6.33 -13.19 8.29
CA ARG A 157 6.74 -13.65 6.96
C ARG A 157 5.51 -14.04 6.13
N LYS A 158 5.49 -13.63 4.86
CA LYS A 158 4.46 -13.97 3.88
C LYS A 158 5.08 -14.63 2.64
N ASN A 159 4.32 -15.51 1.99
CA ASN A 159 4.70 -16.23 0.77
C ASN A 159 3.84 -15.78 -0.43
N SER A 160 3.23 -14.59 -0.33
CA SER A 160 2.39 -13.96 -1.35
C SER A 160 2.26 -12.48 -1.05
N LEU A 161 1.71 -11.70 -1.97
CA LEU A 161 1.40 -10.27 -1.76
C LEU A 161 0.43 -9.99 -0.59
N HIS A 162 -0.43 -10.95 -0.21
CA HIS A 162 -1.43 -10.72 0.84
C HIS A 162 -0.83 -10.90 2.25
N PRO A 163 -1.05 -9.95 3.18
CA PRO A 163 -0.39 -9.97 4.50
C PRO A 163 -0.82 -11.13 5.40
N ALA A 164 -2.03 -11.68 5.18
CA ALA A 164 -2.69 -12.59 6.12
C ALA A 164 -2.99 -13.99 5.59
N LEU A 165 -2.67 -14.29 4.31
CA LEU A 165 -2.89 -15.63 3.77
C LEU A 165 -1.75 -16.55 4.22
N ASN A 166 -2.07 -17.52 5.09
CA ASN A 166 -1.09 -18.45 5.65
C ASN A 166 0.06 -17.75 6.40
N THR A 167 -0.29 -16.76 7.25
CA THR A 167 0.65 -16.00 8.09
C THR A 167 0.09 -15.78 9.49
N GLU A 168 0.91 -15.24 10.39
CA GLU A 168 0.54 -14.88 11.76
C GLU A 168 -0.18 -13.51 11.88
N MET A 169 -0.53 -12.85 10.77
CA MET A 169 -1.14 -11.52 10.79
C MET A 169 -2.51 -11.50 11.47
N ASN A 170 -3.39 -12.45 11.16
CA ASN A 170 -4.72 -12.49 11.77
C ASN A 170 -4.66 -12.84 13.27
N PRO A 171 -3.92 -13.89 13.69
CA PRO A 171 -3.69 -14.16 15.12
C PRO A 171 -3.16 -12.93 15.87
N TRP A 172 -2.14 -12.25 15.34
CA TRP A 172 -1.59 -11.06 15.97
C TRP A 172 -2.64 -9.94 16.11
N LEU A 173 -3.47 -9.70 15.08
CA LEU A 173 -4.55 -8.70 15.13
C LEU A 173 -5.68 -9.09 16.09
N GLU A 174 -5.90 -10.38 16.36
CA GLU A 174 -6.88 -10.88 17.33
C GLU A 174 -6.39 -10.72 18.78
N GLU A 175 -5.07 -10.73 18.99
CA GLU A 175 -4.47 -10.42 20.28
C GLU A 175 -4.40 -8.90 20.57
N ASN A 176 -4.49 -8.07 19.51
CA ASN A 176 -4.34 -6.62 19.58
C ASN A 176 -5.63 -5.87 19.14
N LEU A 177 -6.80 -6.30 19.65
CA LEU A 177 -8.10 -5.71 19.28
C LEU A 177 -8.30 -4.27 19.78
N GLU A 178 -7.50 -3.81 20.73
CA GLU A 178 -7.53 -2.45 21.27
C GLU A 178 -6.99 -1.39 20.32
N LEU A 179 -6.31 -1.80 19.24
CA LEU A 179 -5.67 -0.90 18.28
C LEU A 179 -6.67 0.06 17.61
N ARG A 180 -6.32 1.35 17.62
CA ARG A 180 -7.10 2.45 17.05
C ARG A 180 -6.43 3.04 15.82
N ASP A 181 -5.11 3.24 15.89
CA ASP A 181 -4.35 3.96 14.88
C ASP A 181 -3.35 3.02 14.20
N LEU A 182 -3.65 2.61 12.97
CA LEU A 182 -2.81 1.70 12.20
C LEU A 182 -2.08 2.48 11.10
N ILE A 183 -0.79 2.74 11.28
CA ILE A 183 0.02 3.46 10.29
C ILE A 183 0.63 2.43 9.33
N VAL A 184 0.42 2.58 8.03
CA VAL A 184 0.94 1.65 7.01
C VAL A 184 1.98 2.35 6.13
N VAL A 185 3.14 1.73 6.00
CA VAL A 185 4.27 2.21 5.18
C VAL A 185 4.89 1.05 4.38
N GLY A 186 5.78 1.38 3.44
CA GLY A 186 6.59 0.38 2.72
C GLY A 186 6.29 0.33 1.23
N ASN A 187 6.45 -0.85 0.61
CA ASN A 187 6.28 -1.02 -0.83
C ASN A 187 5.59 -2.36 -1.17
N CYS A 188 5.01 -2.53 -2.35
CA CYS A 188 4.67 -1.49 -3.34
C CYS A 188 3.28 -0.91 -3.08
N THR A 189 3.06 0.36 -3.42
CA THR A 189 1.80 1.12 -3.17
C THR A 189 0.57 0.38 -3.67
N ASP A 190 0.68 -0.28 -4.82
CA ASP A 190 -0.38 -1.03 -5.52
C ASP A 190 -0.38 -2.55 -5.26
N LEU A 191 0.64 -3.05 -4.57
CA LEU A 191 0.81 -4.48 -4.27
C LEU A 191 0.71 -4.74 -2.76
N CYS A 192 1.83 -4.94 -2.08
CA CYS A 192 1.85 -5.36 -0.68
C CYS A 192 1.31 -4.27 0.27
N VAL A 193 1.60 -2.99 0.02
CA VAL A 193 1.00 -1.88 0.79
C VAL A 193 -0.51 -1.84 0.59
N TYR A 194 -0.98 -1.96 -0.65
CA TYR A 194 -2.41 -1.96 -0.95
C TYR A 194 -3.11 -3.10 -0.23
N ASN A 195 -2.61 -4.33 -0.37
CA ASN A 195 -3.18 -5.51 0.30
C ASN A 195 -3.13 -5.38 1.82
N LEU A 196 -2.05 -4.85 2.39
CA LEU A 196 -1.93 -4.60 3.83
C LEU A 196 -2.94 -3.56 4.33
N ALA A 197 -2.98 -2.38 3.72
CA ALA A 197 -3.87 -1.31 4.14
C ALA A 197 -5.34 -1.68 3.94
N MET A 198 -5.68 -2.32 2.81
CA MET A 198 -7.03 -2.79 2.53
C MET A 198 -7.44 -3.94 3.45
N HIS A 199 -6.57 -4.90 3.75
CA HIS A 199 -6.87 -5.96 4.72
C HIS A 199 -7.27 -5.37 6.08
N LEU A 200 -6.46 -4.45 6.61
CA LEU A 200 -6.73 -3.76 7.87
C LEU A 200 -8.05 -2.96 7.81
N ARG A 201 -8.29 -2.23 6.72
CA ARG A 201 -9.50 -1.42 6.53
C ARG A 201 -10.76 -2.28 6.41
N LEU A 202 -10.71 -3.33 5.61
CA LEU A 202 -11.83 -4.25 5.37
C LEU A 202 -12.12 -5.09 6.61
N ARG A 203 -11.09 -5.50 7.35
CA ARG A 203 -11.24 -6.13 8.66
C ARG A 203 -12.03 -5.24 9.62
N ALA A 204 -11.67 -3.95 9.72
CA ALA A 204 -12.41 -3.01 10.57
C ALA A 204 -13.88 -2.87 10.15
N ASN A 205 -14.18 -2.95 8.84
CA ASN A 205 -15.57 -2.99 8.35
C ASN A 205 -16.28 -4.27 8.77
N ALA A 206 -15.68 -5.44 8.53
CA ALA A 206 -16.26 -6.75 8.80
C ALA A 206 -16.59 -6.95 10.28
N TYR A 207 -15.69 -6.50 11.17
CA TYR A 207 -15.86 -6.63 12.63
C TYR A 207 -16.48 -5.41 13.30
N ASN A 208 -16.95 -4.43 12.52
CA ASN A 208 -17.54 -3.19 13.03
C ASN A 208 -16.63 -2.40 14.00
N LEU A 209 -15.32 -2.41 13.78
CA LEU A 209 -14.33 -1.71 14.60
C LEU A 209 -14.28 -0.22 14.24
N ARG A 210 -15.33 0.52 14.64
CA ARG A 210 -15.49 1.95 14.31
C ARG A 210 -14.38 2.86 14.86
N HIS A 211 -13.64 2.39 15.86
CA HIS A 211 -12.52 3.11 16.46
C HIS A 211 -11.20 2.93 15.71
N GLN A 212 -11.12 1.95 14.80
CA GLN A 212 -9.89 1.61 14.09
C GLN A 212 -9.83 2.36 12.76
N ARG A 213 -8.75 3.11 12.54
CA ARG A 213 -8.47 3.79 11.27
C ARG A 213 -7.09 3.38 10.75
N VAL A 214 -6.98 3.35 9.44
CA VAL A 214 -5.72 3.12 8.73
C VAL A 214 -5.22 4.48 8.25
N ILE A 215 -3.96 4.80 8.53
CA ILE A 215 -3.28 6.04 8.15
C ILE A 215 -2.13 5.67 7.22
N LEU A 216 -2.04 6.34 6.07
CA LEU A 216 -1.06 6.04 5.05
C LEU A 216 -0.35 7.33 4.58
N PRO A 217 0.88 7.59 5.06
CA PRO A 217 1.67 8.71 4.59
C PRO A 217 2.22 8.46 3.18
N ALA A 218 1.81 9.27 2.21
CA ALA A 218 2.20 9.15 0.81
C ALA A 218 3.73 9.21 0.62
N ASN A 219 4.46 9.97 1.44
CA ASN A 219 5.92 10.03 1.39
C ASN A 219 6.66 8.81 1.97
N CYS A 220 5.94 7.84 2.54
CA CYS A 220 6.51 6.60 3.09
C CYS A 220 5.98 5.35 2.35
N VAL A 221 5.36 5.54 1.19
CA VAL A 221 4.98 4.45 0.30
C VAL A 221 5.36 4.83 -1.13
N ASP A 222 5.77 3.86 -1.94
CA ASP A 222 5.99 4.05 -3.38
C ASP A 222 5.87 2.68 -4.06
N THR A 223 6.05 2.64 -5.37
CA THR A 223 6.07 1.44 -6.20
C THR A 223 7.26 1.48 -7.15
N TYR A 224 7.52 0.38 -7.85
CA TYR A 224 8.54 0.33 -8.89
C TYR A 224 8.06 1.07 -10.15
N ASP A 225 8.95 1.23 -11.13
CA ASP A 225 8.59 1.83 -12.42
C ASP A 225 9.16 0.99 -13.55
N LEU A 226 8.32 0.75 -14.55
CA LEU A 226 8.67 0.09 -15.80
C LEU A 226 7.89 0.74 -16.94
N SER A 227 8.54 1.63 -17.68
CA SER A 227 7.91 2.29 -18.83
C SER A 227 7.46 1.31 -19.90
N VAL A 228 6.50 1.71 -20.73
CA VAL A 228 6.02 0.94 -21.90
C VAL A 228 7.16 0.45 -22.78
N LYS A 229 8.10 1.34 -23.11
CA LYS A 229 9.26 1.01 -23.95
C LYS A 229 10.19 -0.03 -23.29
N GLN A 230 10.40 0.05 -21.98
CA GLN A 230 11.22 -0.93 -21.28
C GLN A 230 10.51 -2.29 -21.20
N ALA A 231 9.21 -2.27 -20.91
CA ALA A 231 8.40 -3.48 -20.84
C ALA A 231 8.34 -4.23 -22.18
N GLU A 232 8.20 -3.50 -23.29
CA GLU A 232 8.28 -4.06 -24.66
C GLU A 232 9.62 -4.77 -24.91
N ASN A 233 10.75 -4.13 -24.54
CA ASN A 233 12.07 -4.72 -24.72
C ASN A 233 12.27 -6.00 -23.88
N LEU A 234 11.56 -6.12 -22.76
CA LEU A 234 11.62 -7.26 -21.84
C LEU A 234 10.50 -8.28 -22.09
N SER A 235 9.56 -7.99 -23.00
CA SER A 235 8.35 -8.81 -23.24
C SER A 235 7.53 -9.07 -21.98
N VAL A 236 7.40 -8.05 -21.12
CA VAL A 236 6.58 -8.06 -19.90
C VAL A 236 5.53 -6.93 -19.94
N LEU A 237 4.67 -6.86 -18.92
CA LEU A 237 3.68 -5.78 -18.81
C LEU A 237 4.30 -4.51 -18.22
N PRO A 238 3.94 -3.32 -18.74
CA PRO A 238 4.42 -2.05 -18.20
C PRO A 238 3.78 -1.70 -16.87
N HIS A 239 4.49 -0.88 -16.10
CA HIS A 239 4.09 -0.37 -14.80
C HIS A 239 4.53 1.09 -14.67
N PRO A 240 3.76 2.07 -15.17
CA PRO A 240 4.10 3.48 -15.01
C PRO A 240 3.92 3.92 -13.55
N GLY A 241 5.02 3.96 -12.81
CA GLY A 241 5.04 4.02 -11.35
C GLY A 241 4.35 5.26 -10.79
N ASP A 242 4.56 6.44 -11.39
CA ASP A 242 3.94 7.69 -10.92
C ASP A 242 2.41 7.66 -11.04
N PHE A 243 1.88 7.14 -12.15
CA PHE A 243 0.44 7.01 -12.35
C PHE A 243 -0.15 5.95 -11.42
N ILE A 244 0.48 4.78 -11.33
CA ILE A 244 -0.01 3.68 -10.50
C ILE A 244 0.01 4.05 -9.02
N HIS A 245 1.11 4.63 -8.54
CA HIS A 245 1.21 5.14 -7.17
C HIS A 245 0.06 6.12 -6.88
N LEU A 246 -0.13 7.13 -7.72
CA LEU A 246 -1.16 8.14 -7.56
C LEU A 246 -2.58 7.53 -7.54
N PHE A 247 -2.87 6.64 -8.49
CA PHE A 247 -4.17 6.00 -8.60
C PHE A 247 -4.47 5.14 -7.37
N PHE A 248 -3.51 4.39 -6.86
CA PHE A 248 -3.71 3.52 -5.70
C PHE A 248 -3.76 4.28 -4.37
N LEU A 249 -3.07 5.42 -4.24
CA LEU A 249 -3.31 6.35 -3.13
C LEU A 249 -4.76 6.84 -3.13
N TYR A 250 -5.26 7.29 -4.27
CA TYR A 250 -6.67 7.67 -4.43
C TYR A 250 -7.61 6.50 -4.10
N HIS A 251 -7.33 5.30 -4.62
CA HIS A 251 -8.19 4.14 -4.42
C HIS A 251 -8.26 3.71 -2.94
N MET A 252 -7.15 3.77 -2.21
CA MET A 252 -7.12 3.56 -0.77
C MET A 252 -7.94 4.62 -0.03
N ALA A 253 -7.79 5.90 -0.40
CA ALA A 253 -8.59 6.98 0.17
C ALA A 253 -10.09 6.82 -0.10
N LEU A 254 -10.46 6.38 -1.31
CA LEU A 254 -11.83 6.06 -1.72
C LEU A 254 -12.46 4.98 -0.81
N ASN A 255 -11.66 4.05 -0.30
CA ASN A 255 -12.09 2.99 0.62
C ASN A 255 -12.03 3.40 2.12
N GLY A 256 -11.74 4.67 2.40
CA GLY A 256 -11.73 5.24 3.74
C GLY A 256 -10.42 5.03 4.51
N ILE A 257 -9.32 4.75 3.82
CA ILE A 257 -7.98 4.87 4.40
C ILE A 257 -7.62 6.36 4.46
N ASN A 258 -7.08 6.81 5.60
CA ASN A 258 -6.65 8.19 5.77
C ASN A 258 -5.28 8.40 5.10
N VAL A 259 -5.30 8.71 3.80
CA VAL A 259 -4.09 9.06 3.06
C VAL A 259 -3.68 10.49 3.39
N VAL A 260 -2.44 10.66 3.82
CA VAL A 260 -1.88 11.94 4.28
C VAL A 260 -0.59 12.24 3.52
N GLN A 261 -0.18 13.50 3.46
CA GLN A 261 1.01 13.89 2.69
C GLN A 261 2.28 13.26 3.31
N LYS A 262 2.40 13.43 4.64
CA LYS A 262 3.50 12.95 5.47
C LYS A 262 3.09 12.99 6.93
N ILE A 263 3.81 12.27 7.79
CA ILE A 263 3.68 12.39 9.23
C ILE A 263 4.75 13.36 9.74
N ILE A 264 4.34 14.34 10.56
CA ILE A 264 5.20 15.35 11.18
C ILE A 264 5.21 15.25 12.71
#